data_AF-A0A959G020-F1
#
_entry.id   AF-A0A959G020-F1
#
_cell.length_a   1.000
_cell.length_b   1.000
_cell.length_c   1.000
_cell.angle_alpha   90.00
_cell.angle_beta   90.00
_cell.angle_gamma   90.00
#
_symmetry.space_group_name_H-M   'P 1'
#
loop_
_entity.id
_entity.type
_entity.pdbx_description
1 polymer ?
#
loop_
_entity_poly.entity_id
_entity_poly.type
_entity_poly.pdbx_seq_one_letter_code
_entity_poly.pdbx_strand_id
1 'polypeptide(L)'
;EVLAQYRQVVEALPRLQVLGGEGLDYSLCYPQGDFDARAMHWDMQYFKYYYLKLLDFPFDERALEADFESLSSWLATAGADHFMLRDCQSRNIFIKAGMPYFIDFQGGRLGPLQYDLVSLLWQAKANIPQQDREQLVACYLDSLEQLLTVDRKAFLEFYYGFVLIRTLQVLGAYGLRGLVQQKAHFIQSIPLALANAAWLLEEGHVPAHLPALQQAVEMIVEQAPKMDQPLSDGAEKPLVVTVQSFSFKRGLPTDEKGHGGGFIFDCRSLHNPGRYEPYKKLTGRDPEVQAFLRERSQMPKFLDHVYGLVDEAVRNYLERNFESLTVNFGCTGGQHRSVFAADQLAQHLQETFNVKVQLHHIEQERKGWVN
;
A
#
# COMPACT_ATOMS: atom_id res chain seq x y z
N GLU A 1 24.28 8.79 4.44
CA GLU A 1 23.54 10.05 4.26
C GLU A 1 22.13 9.99 4.86
N VAL A 2 21.28 9.05 4.42
CA VAL A 2 19.89 8.90 4.94
C VAL A 2 19.83 8.68 6.45
N LEU A 3 20.66 7.80 7.03
CA LEU A 3 20.67 7.57 8.48
C LEU A 3 21.02 8.84 9.29
N ALA A 4 21.88 9.70 8.74
CA ALA A 4 22.20 10.98 9.38
C ALA A 4 21.00 11.94 9.37
N GLN A 5 20.18 11.92 8.32
CA GLN A 5 18.93 12.68 8.27
C GLN A 5 17.91 12.14 9.29
N TYR A 6 17.76 10.82 9.40
CA TYR A 6 16.94 10.20 10.45
C TYR A 6 17.39 10.63 11.84
N ARG A 7 18.71 10.65 12.09
CA ARG A 7 19.27 11.12 13.35
C ARG A 7 18.83 12.54 13.69
N GLN A 8 18.96 13.47 12.73
CA GLN A 8 18.52 14.86 12.91
C GLN A 8 17.02 14.96 13.21
N VAL A 9 16.20 14.14 12.54
CA VAL A 9 14.74 14.11 12.76
C VAL A 9 14.41 13.60 14.16
N VAL A 10 15.01 12.50 14.60
CA VAL A 10 14.72 11.92 15.93
C VAL A 10 15.27 12.79 17.07
N GLU A 11 16.36 13.54 16.85
CA GLU A 11 16.88 14.54 17.81
C GLU A 11 15.94 15.76 17.92
N ALA A 12 15.28 16.16 16.82
CA ALA A 12 14.35 17.28 16.81
C ALA A 12 12.94 16.94 17.34
N LEU A 13 12.54 15.66 17.25
CA LEU A 13 11.19 15.22 17.57
C LEU A 13 10.76 15.48 19.03
N PRO A 14 11.58 15.20 20.08
CA PRO A 14 11.21 15.51 21.46
C PRO A 14 10.83 16.98 21.69
N ARG A 15 11.55 17.90 21.04
CA ARG A 15 11.26 19.33 21.15
C ARG A 15 9.90 19.68 20.55
N LEU A 16 9.53 19.07 19.43
CA LEU A 16 8.19 19.22 18.85
C LEU A 16 7.11 18.70 19.82
N GLN A 17 7.33 17.52 20.41
CA GLN A 17 6.32 16.86 21.23
C GLN A 17 6.13 17.54 22.59
N VAL A 18 7.23 17.95 23.24
CA VAL A 18 7.20 18.52 24.59
C VAL A 18 6.90 20.02 24.55
N LEU A 19 7.57 20.78 23.70
CA LEU A 19 7.43 22.25 23.66
C LEU A 19 6.42 22.71 22.60
N GLY A 20 6.30 22.00 21.48
CA GLY A 20 5.45 22.41 20.35
C GLY A 20 3.95 22.35 20.66
N GLY A 21 3.57 21.61 21.71
CA GLY A 21 2.20 21.52 22.20
C GLY A 21 1.76 22.64 23.15
N GLU A 22 2.70 23.47 23.61
CA GLU A 22 2.40 24.52 24.60
C GLU A 22 1.47 25.58 24.01
N GLY A 23 0.37 25.86 24.71
CA GLY A 23 -0.61 26.87 24.30
C GLY A 23 -1.57 26.42 23.20
N LEU A 24 -1.52 25.16 22.75
CA LEU A 24 -2.53 24.60 21.85
C LEU A 24 -3.83 24.30 22.61
N ASP A 25 -4.96 24.64 21.99
CA ASP A 25 -6.29 24.26 22.46
C ASP A 25 -6.68 22.88 21.90
N TYR A 26 -6.40 21.83 22.68
CA TYR A 26 -6.69 20.45 22.31
C TYR A 26 -8.18 20.12 22.23
N SER A 27 -9.08 20.99 22.71
CA SER A 27 -10.53 20.80 22.52
C SER A 27 -10.97 20.94 21.06
N LEU A 28 -10.13 21.55 20.22
CA LEU A 28 -10.35 21.73 18.78
C LEU A 28 -9.83 20.57 17.93
N CYS A 29 -9.10 19.63 18.52
CA CYS A 29 -8.57 18.47 17.80
C CYS A 29 -9.70 17.53 17.33
N TYR A 30 -9.57 17.01 16.11
CA TYR A 30 -10.55 16.11 15.49
C TYR A 30 -9.93 14.73 15.17
N PRO A 31 -10.66 13.61 15.26
CA PRO A 31 -12.00 13.47 15.85
C PRO A 31 -12.04 13.54 17.39
N GLN A 32 -10.87 13.53 18.06
CA GLN A 32 -10.77 13.59 19.52
C GLN A 32 -9.47 14.28 19.97
N GLY A 33 -9.50 14.81 21.21
CA GLY A 33 -8.46 15.63 21.84
C GLY A 33 -7.17 14.91 22.21
N ASP A 34 -7.28 13.62 22.53
CA ASP A 34 -6.22 12.78 23.04
C ASP A 34 -6.21 11.41 22.35
N PHE A 35 -5.09 10.69 22.41
CA PHE A 35 -4.96 9.32 21.89
C PHE A 35 -5.09 8.31 23.02
N ASP A 36 -6.33 8.07 23.43
CA ASP A 36 -6.73 7.22 24.54
C ASP A 36 -6.87 5.73 24.16
N ALA A 37 -7.23 4.90 25.14
CA ALA A 37 -7.51 3.46 24.94
C ALA A 37 -8.55 3.23 23.83
N ARG A 38 -9.54 4.12 23.67
CA ARG A 38 -10.58 3.99 22.66
C ARG A 38 -10.01 4.20 21.25
N ALA A 39 -9.21 5.24 21.02
CA ALA A 39 -8.58 5.43 19.72
C ALA A 39 -7.56 4.34 19.39
N MET A 40 -6.79 3.86 20.37
CA MET A 40 -5.93 2.69 20.20
C MET A 40 -6.73 1.45 19.78
N HIS A 41 -7.88 1.24 20.43
CA HIS A 41 -8.76 0.14 20.09
C HIS A 41 -9.34 0.29 18.67
N TRP A 42 -9.77 1.49 18.26
CA TRP A 42 -10.23 1.74 16.88
C TRP A 42 -9.16 1.45 15.82
N ASP A 43 -7.90 1.80 16.08
CA ASP A 43 -6.78 1.43 15.18
C ASP A 43 -6.68 -0.08 14.99
N MET A 44 -6.85 -0.87 16.06
CA MET A 44 -6.82 -2.33 16.00
C MET A 44 -8.07 -2.92 15.35
N GLN A 45 -9.25 -2.32 15.56
CA GLN A 45 -10.47 -2.71 14.85
C GLN A 45 -10.32 -2.55 13.34
N TYR A 46 -9.51 -1.58 12.90
CA TYR A 46 -9.21 -1.41 11.50
C TYR A 46 -8.53 -2.65 10.88
N PHE A 47 -7.62 -3.31 11.61
CA PHE A 47 -7.06 -4.61 11.23
C PHE A 47 -8.14 -5.71 11.17
N LYS A 48 -8.97 -5.82 12.20
CA LYS A 48 -10.05 -6.82 12.25
C LYS A 48 -10.99 -6.71 11.03
N TYR A 49 -11.48 -5.52 10.73
CA TYR A 49 -12.48 -5.34 9.68
C TYR A 49 -11.89 -5.27 8.27
N TYR A 50 -10.77 -4.55 8.10
CA TYR A 50 -10.23 -4.29 6.77
C TYR A 50 -9.08 -5.20 6.37
N TYR A 51 -8.69 -6.13 7.23
CA TYR A 51 -7.74 -7.17 6.89
C TYR A 51 -8.34 -8.56 7.13
N LEU A 52 -8.59 -8.94 8.39
CA LEU A 52 -9.06 -10.29 8.72
C LEU A 52 -10.42 -10.62 8.09
N LYS A 53 -11.46 -9.81 8.39
CA LYS A 53 -12.80 -10.02 7.84
C LYS A 53 -12.87 -9.79 6.34
N LEU A 54 -12.08 -8.84 5.82
CA LEU A 54 -12.04 -8.55 4.39
C LEU A 54 -11.50 -9.74 3.58
N LEU A 55 -10.48 -10.42 4.12
CA LEU A 55 -9.84 -11.59 3.51
C LEU A 55 -10.46 -12.92 3.93
N ASP A 56 -11.53 -12.89 4.72
CA ASP A 56 -12.23 -14.07 5.24
C ASP A 56 -11.33 -15.03 6.04
N PHE A 57 -10.35 -14.48 6.78
CA PHE A 57 -9.56 -15.28 7.72
C PHE A 57 -10.42 -15.71 8.91
N PRO A 58 -10.39 -16.98 9.32
CA PRO A 58 -11.10 -17.43 10.51
C PRO A 58 -10.37 -16.98 11.78
N PHE A 59 -11.09 -16.40 12.73
CA PHE A 59 -10.58 -16.05 14.06
C PHE A 59 -11.71 -16.04 15.09
N ASP A 60 -11.39 -16.18 16.38
CA ASP A 60 -12.35 -15.98 17.47
C ASP A 60 -12.52 -14.48 17.72
N GLU A 61 -13.64 -13.92 17.25
CA GLU A 61 -13.90 -12.49 17.38
C GLU A 61 -14.00 -12.02 18.83
N ARG A 62 -14.51 -12.85 19.74
CA ARG A 62 -14.64 -12.47 21.15
C ARG A 62 -13.28 -12.47 21.83
N ALA A 63 -12.45 -13.48 21.55
CA ALA A 63 -11.11 -13.57 22.13
C ALA A 63 -10.20 -12.46 21.60
N LEU A 64 -10.26 -12.16 20.29
CA LEU A 64 -9.49 -11.07 19.68
C LEU A 64 -9.89 -9.69 20.24
N GLU A 65 -11.18 -9.47 20.47
CA GLU A 65 -11.67 -8.22 21.08
C GLU A 65 -11.13 -8.06 22.52
N ALA A 66 -11.10 -9.15 23.30
CA ALA A 66 -10.53 -9.14 24.65
C ALA A 66 -9.02 -8.81 24.65
N ASP A 67 -8.28 -9.34 23.67
CA ASP A 67 -6.86 -9.00 23.48
C ASP A 67 -6.68 -7.51 23.14
N PHE A 68 -7.52 -6.95 22.26
CA PHE A 68 -7.50 -5.53 21.93
C PHE A 68 -7.82 -4.63 23.13
N GLU A 69 -8.83 -4.98 23.93
CA GLU A 69 -9.17 -4.24 25.15
C GLU A 69 -8.04 -4.29 26.18
N SER A 70 -7.41 -5.46 26.35
CA SER A 70 -6.27 -5.65 27.25
C SER A 70 -5.08 -4.78 26.82
N LEU A 71 -4.70 -4.85 25.55
CA LEU A 71 -3.57 -4.09 24.99
C LEU A 71 -3.80 -2.57 25.06
N SER A 72 -4.99 -2.09 24.67
CA SER A 72 -5.28 -0.65 24.70
C SER A 72 -5.38 -0.11 26.13
N SER A 73 -5.93 -0.89 27.06
CA SER A 73 -6.00 -0.50 28.48
C SER A 73 -4.61 -0.37 29.10
N TRP A 74 -3.71 -1.32 28.82
CA TRP A 74 -2.32 -1.25 29.28
C TRP A 74 -1.57 -0.08 28.63
N LEU A 75 -1.67 0.13 27.32
CA LEU A 75 -0.98 1.23 26.65
C LEU A 75 -1.49 2.62 27.06
N ALA A 76 -2.76 2.75 27.44
CA ALA A 76 -3.29 4.00 27.98
C ALA A 76 -2.63 4.40 29.32
N THR A 77 -2.02 3.47 30.04
CA THR A 77 -1.25 3.78 31.25
C THR A 77 0.11 4.45 30.98
N ALA A 78 0.56 4.47 29.72
CA ALA A 78 1.78 5.17 29.31
C ALA A 78 1.67 6.71 29.40
N GLY A 79 0.44 7.24 29.52
CA GLY A 79 0.16 8.67 29.52
C GLY A 79 0.00 9.27 28.12
N ALA A 80 -0.71 10.40 28.04
CA ALA A 80 -1.01 11.10 26.79
C ALA A 80 -0.81 12.62 26.95
N ASP A 81 0.24 13.03 27.67
CA ASP A 81 0.38 14.42 28.14
C ASP A 81 1.16 15.33 27.17
N HIS A 82 1.57 14.81 26.02
CA HIS A 82 2.44 15.50 25.07
C HIS A 82 1.81 15.63 23.69
N PHE A 83 2.30 16.58 22.89
CA PHE A 83 1.85 16.71 21.51
C PHE A 83 2.33 15.51 20.69
N MET A 84 1.39 14.85 20.03
CA MET A 84 1.62 13.75 19.11
C MET A 84 1.20 14.18 17.72
N LEU A 85 2.14 14.21 16.76
CA LEU A 85 1.88 14.55 15.35
C LEU A 85 0.96 13.52 14.68
N ARG A 86 0.96 12.28 15.18
CA ARG A 86 0.19 11.12 14.75
C ARG A 86 0.70 10.52 13.43
N ASP A 87 0.71 11.32 12.37
CA ASP A 87 1.16 10.91 11.04
C ASP A 87 2.63 11.27 10.79
N CYS A 88 3.50 10.93 11.76
CA CYS A 88 4.95 11.17 11.70
C CYS A 88 5.66 10.21 10.74
N GLN A 89 5.28 10.23 9.47
CA GLN A 89 5.91 9.47 8.40
C GLN A 89 6.98 10.31 7.70
N SER A 90 7.95 9.66 7.07
CA SER A 90 9.05 10.32 6.33
C SER A 90 8.56 11.33 5.28
N ARG A 91 7.39 11.10 4.68
CA ARG A 91 6.74 12.01 3.70
C ARG A 91 6.27 13.34 4.28
N ASN A 92 6.05 13.40 5.59
CA ASN A 92 5.55 14.59 6.30
C ASN A 92 6.71 15.34 6.99
N ILE A 93 7.94 15.12 6.53
CA ILE A 93 9.15 15.74 7.06
C ILE A 93 9.97 16.31 5.91
N PHE A 94 10.20 17.63 5.92
CA PHE A 94 11.07 18.30 4.96
C PHE A 94 12.43 18.60 5.58
N ILE A 95 13.49 18.32 4.83
CA ILE A 95 14.84 18.74 5.17
C ILE A 95 15.15 20.03 4.41
N LYS A 96 15.34 21.14 5.13
CA LYS A 96 15.72 22.42 4.55
C LYS A 96 16.97 22.95 5.24
N ALA A 97 18.02 23.18 4.46
CA ALA A 97 19.34 23.61 4.97
C ALA A 97 19.88 22.70 6.10
N GLY A 98 19.67 21.38 5.96
CA GLY A 98 20.13 20.39 6.95
C GLY A 98 19.29 20.31 8.23
N MET A 99 18.16 21.01 8.30
CA MET A 99 17.26 20.99 9.47
C MET A 99 15.91 20.36 9.10
N PRO A 100 15.33 19.54 9.99
CA PRO A 100 14.02 18.93 9.77
C PRO A 100 12.87 19.91 10.08
N TYR A 101 11.85 19.90 9.23
CA TYR A 101 10.60 20.63 9.38
C TYR A 101 9.45 19.64 9.26
N PHE A 102 8.69 19.49 10.34
CA PHE A 102 7.49 18.65 10.38
C PHE A 102 6.32 19.40 9.77
N ILE A 103 5.54 18.71 8.96
CA ILE A 103 4.34 19.24 8.30
C ILE A 103 3.16 18.28 8.50
N ASP A 104 1.99 18.69 8.05
CA ASP A 104 0.73 17.94 8.16
C ASP A 104 0.31 17.64 9.62
N PHE A 105 -0.16 18.69 10.30
CA PHE A 105 -0.63 18.62 11.68
C PHE A 105 -2.11 18.24 11.80
N GLN A 106 -2.78 17.81 10.73
CA GLN A 106 -4.23 17.54 10.74
C GLN A 106 -4.62 16.43 11.72
N GLY A 107 -3.71 15.49 11.96
CA GLY A 107 -3.87 14.42 12.93
C GLY A 107 -3.37 14.73 14.34
N GLY A 108 -2.79 15.91 14.55
CA GLY A 108 -2.11 16.31 15.78
C GLY A 108 -3.04 16.40 16.98
N ARG A 109 -2.64 15.80 18.11
CA ARG A 109 -3.43 15.74 19.34
C ARG A 109 -2.55 15.38 20.55
N LEU A 110 -3.11 15.33 21.74
CA LEU A 110 -2.43 14.79 22.92
C LEU A 110 -2.16 13.28 22.77
N GLY A 111 -0.98 12.81 23.14
CA GLY A 111 -0.63 11.41 22.98
C GLY A 111 0.70 10.99 23.61
N PRO A 112 1.01 9.69 23.55
CA PRO A 112 2.24 9.14 24.08
C PRO A 112 3.44 9.49 23.19
N LEU A 113 4.55 9.86 23.81
CA LEU A 113 5.80 10.26 23.15
C LEU A 113 6.34 9.22 22.16
N GLN A 114 6.14 7.93 22.49
CA GLN A 114 6.56 6.78 21.70
C GLN A 114 5.93 6.78 20.30
N TYR A 115 4.69 7.26 20.15
CA TYR A 115 3.88 6.97 18.97
C TYR A 115 4.47 7.57 17.68
N ASP A 116 4.91 8.83 17.70
CA ASP A 116 5.51 9.45 16.52
C ASP A 116 6.84 8.82 16.15
N LEU A 117 7.66 8.46 17.16
CA LEU A 117 8.93 7.77 16.94
C LEU A 117 8.69 6.39 16.29
N VAL A 118 7.70 5.65 16.77
CA VAL A 118 7.27 4.39 16.17
C VAL A 118 6.78 4.60 14.73
N SER A 119 5.90 5.58 14.50
CA SER A 119 5.35 5.89 13.18
C SER A 119 6.44 6.22 12.16
N LEU A 120 7.55 6.83 12.60
CA LEU A 120 8.71 7.13 11.79
C LEU A 120 9.58 5.89 11.52
N LEU A 121 9.97 5.15 12.57
CA LEU A 121 10.99 4.10 12.48
C LEU A 121 10.47 2.74 11.98
N TRP A 122 9.17 2.48 12.11
CA TRP A 122 8.53 1.22 11.75
C TRP A 122 7.71 1.28 10.45
N GLN A 123 8.03 2.23 9.56
CA GLN A 123 7.49 2.22 8.20
C GLN A 123 7.97 0.94 7.48
N ALA A 124 7.06 0.00 7.22
CA ALA A 124 7.37 -1.32 6.65
C ALA A 124 8.28 -1.24 5.42
N LYS A 125 7.98 -0.34 4.48
CA LYS A 125 8.75 -0.14 3.24
C LYS A 125 10.15 0.43 3.46
N ALA A 126 10.38 1.20 4.53
CA ALA A 126 11.70 1.75 4.84
C ALA A 126 12.67 0.64 5.27
N ASN A 127 12.15 -0.46 5.83
CA ASN A 127 12.89 -1.65 6.23
C ASN A 127 14.22 -1.33 6.95
N ILE A 128 14.17 -0.37 7.89
CA ILE A 128 15.33 0.08 8.66
C ILE A 128 15.87 -1.11 9.48
N PRO A 129 17.17 -1.43 9.39
CA PRO A 129 17.77 -2.51 10.18
C PRO A 129 17.54 -2.31 11.68
N GLN A 130 17.37 -3.42 12.42
CA GLN A 130 17.08 -3.37 13.85
C GLN A 130 18.14 -2.61 14.67
N GLN A 131 19.42 -2.83 14.36
CA GLN A 131 20.53 -2.13 15.01
C GLN A 131 20.44 -0.60 14.81
N ASP A 132 20.06 -0.15 13.61
CA ASP A 132 19.89 1.28 13.32
C ASP A 132 18.67 1.85 14.04
N ARG A 133 17.57 1.09 14.16
CA ARG A 133 16.38 1.49 14.94
C ARG A 133 16.76 1.71 16.41
N GLU A 134 17.49 0.78 17.01
CA GLU A 134 17.93 0.87 18.40
C GLU A 134 18.82 2.10 18.63
N GLN A 135 19.74 2.39 17.71
CA GLN A 135 20.56 3.60 17.77
C GLN A 135 19.72 4.88 17.65
N LEU A 136 18.74 4.91 16.77
CA LEU A 136 17.85 6.06 16.60
C LEU A 136 16.93 6.27 17.81
N VAL A 137 16.43 5.19 18.42
CA VAL A 137 15.67 5.25 19.68
C VAL A 137 16.55 5.78 20.81
N ALA A 138 17.80 5.33 20.91
CA ALA A 138 18.75 5.88 21.88
C ALA A 138 19.00 7.38 21.68
N CYS A 139 19.20 7.84 20.43
CA CYS A 139 19.38 9.26 20.12
C CYS A 139 18.14 10.09 20.49
N TYR A 140 16.94 9.56 20.25
CA TYR A 140 15.70 10.19 20.67
C TYR A 140 15.64 10.34 22.20
N LEU A 141 15.95 9.28 22.95
CA LEU A 141 15.93 9.28 24.41
C LEU A 141 16.97 10.25 25.00
N ASP A 142 18.19 10.27 24.44
CA ASP A 142 19.23 11.23 24.83
C ASP A 142 18.76 12.69 24.66
N SER A 143 17.97 12.97 23.61
CA SER A 143 17.42 14.29 23.33
C SER A 143 16.21 14.61 24.22
N LEU A 144 15.37 13.62 24.50
CA LEU A 144 14.21 13.75 25.39
C LEU A 144 14.62 14.02 26.84
N GLU A 145 15.69 13.38 27.31
CA GLU A 145 16.22 13.57 28.67
C GLU A 145 16.78 14.98 28.93
N GLN A 146 17.02 15.76 27.88
CA GLN A 146 17.36 17.18 28.01
C GLN A 146 16.14 18.05 28.35
N LEU A 147 14.92 17.53 28.16
CA LEU A 147 13.66 18.23 28.34
C LEU A 147 12.86 17.71 29.54
N LEU A 148 12.93 16.41 29.83
CA LEU A 148 12.14 15.73 30.85
C LEU A 148 12.97 14.65 31.57
N THR A 149 12.54 14.26 32.78
CA THR A 149 13.06 13.05 33.42
C THR A 149 12.43 11.83 32.77
N VAL A 150 13.24 10.88 32.28
CA VAL A 150 12.77 9.70 31.56
C VAL A 150 13.24 8.43 32.26
N ASP A 151 12.32 7.50 32.50
CA ASP A 151 12.67 6.11 32.75
C ASP A 151 12.76 5.39 31.40
N ARG A 152 13.99 5.22 30.89
CA ARG A 152 14.22 4.57 29.58
C ARG A 152 13.67 3.14 29.54
N LYS A 153 13.67 2.42 30.65
CA LYS A 153 13.18 1.04 30.68
C LYS A 153 11.66 1.03 30.52
N ALA A 154 10.95 1.83 31.32
CA ALA A 154 9.50 1.97 31.19
C ALA A 154 9.09 2.49 29.80
N PHE A 155 9.84 3.44 29.23
CA PHE A 155 9.60 3.94 27.88
C PHE A 155 9.65 2.82 26.83
N LEU A 156 10.70 1.97 26.90
CA LEU A 156 10.90 0.85 25.96
C LEU A 156 9.86 -0.27 26.14
N GLU A 157 9.36 -0.50 27.35
CA GLU A 157 8.26 -1.45 27.59
C GLU A 157 7.01 -1.05 26.80
N PHE A 158 6.61 0.23 26.83
CA PHE A 158 5.47 0.72 26.05
C PHE A 158 5.78 0.88 24.55
N TYR A 159 7.04 1.18 24.19
CA TYR A 159 7.45 1.40 22.81
C TYR A 159 7.01 0.26 21.89
N TYR A 160 7.32 -0.98 22.23
CA TYR A 160 6.97 -2.14 21.41
C TYR A 160 5.46 -2.41 21.35
N GLY A 161 4.70 -2.06 22.39
CA GLY A 161 3.23 -2.11 22.32
C GLY A 161 2.67 -1.10 21.30
N PHE A 162 3.23 0.10 21.21
CA PHE A 162 2.87 1.05 20.15
C PHE A 162 3.33 0.60 18.76
N VAL A 163 4.49 -0.08 18.65
CA VAL A 163 4.89 -0.72 17.38
C VAL A 163 3.83 -1.72 16.93
N LEU A 164 3.33 -2.55 17.84
CA LEU A 164 2.30 -3.54 17.53
C LEU A 164 1.01 -2.87 17.04
N ILE A 165 0.43 -1.93 17.79
CA ILE A 165 -0.80 -1.24 17.35
C ILE A 165 -0.60 -0.54 16.01
N ARG A 166 0.53 0.14 15.81
CA ARG A 166 0.81 0.81 14.53
C ARG A 166 0.94 -0.18 13.38
N THR A 167 1.55 -1.34 13.62
CA THR A 167 1.66 -2.42 12.63
C THR A 167 0.29 -2.97 12.25
N LEU A 168 -0.59 -3.22 13.22
CA LEU A 168 -1.97 -3.65 12.96
C LEU A 168 -2.77 -2.61 12.17
N GLN A 169 -2.69 -1.33 12.57
CA GLN A 169 -3.33 -0.23 11.85
C GLN A 169 -2.85 -0.16 10.39
N VAL A 170 -1.54 -0.33 10.16
CA VAL A 170 -0.94 -0.38 8.83
C VAL A 170 -1.46 -1.58 8.02
N LEU A 171 -1.53 -2.77 8.61
CA LEU A 171 -2.11 -3.95 7.95
C LEU A 171 -3.56 -3.71 7.54
N GLY A 172 -4.40 -3.16 8.42
CA GLY A 172 -5.78 -2.79 8.07
C GLY A 172 -5.84 -1.72 6.96
N ALA A 173 -4.98 -0.70 7.00
CA ALA A 173 -4.86 0.31 5.95
C ALA A 173 -4.49 -0.30 4.61
N TYR A 174 -3.56 -1.26 4.60
CA TYR A 174 -3.09 -1.93 3.40
C TYR A 174 -4.12 -2.92 2.87
N GLY A 175 -4.88 -3.59 3.74
CA GLY A 175 -6.01 -4.41 3.34
C GLY A 175 -7.06 -3.58 2.59
N LEU A 176 -7.52 -2.45 3.17
CA LEU A 176 -8.47 -1.58 2.48
C LEU A 176 -7.89 -0.97 1.19
N ARG A 177 -6.72 -0.32 1.26
CA ARG A 177 -6.17 0.47 0.14
C ARG A 177 -5.57 -0.42 -0.94
N GLY A 178 -4.91 -1.50 -0.56
CA GLY A 178 -4.32 -2.48 -1.49
C GLY A 178 -5.39 -3.34 -2.12
N LEU A 179 -6.19 -4.06 -1.31
CA LEU A 179 -7.07 -5.12 -1.82
C LEU A 179 -8.41 -4.59 -2.35
N VAL A 180 -8.99 -3.57 -1.70
CA VAL A 180 -10.27 -2.99 -2.17
C VAL A 180 -10.04 -1.88 -3.19
N GLN A 181 -9.04 -1.02 -2.99
CA GLN A 181 -8.77 0.11 -3.88
C GLN A 181 -7.67 -0.16 -4.92
N GLN A 182 -7.20 -1.41 -5.02
CA GLN A 182 -6.26 -1.91 -6.05
C GLN A 182 -4.97 -1.09 -6.17
N LYS A 183 -4.42 -0.61 -5.05
CA LYS A 183 -3.17 0.15 -5.06
C LYS A 183 -1.97 -0.75 -4.76
N ALA A 184 -1.26 -1.16 -5.81
CA ALA A 184 -0.16 -2.13 -5.77
C ALA A 184 0.93 -1.87 -4.71
N HIS A 185 1.29 -0.61 -4.45
CA HIS A 185 2.32 -0.26 -3.46
C HIS A 185 1.95 -0.62 -2.02
N PHE A 186 0.66 -0.74 -1.70
CA PHE A 186 0.20 -1.18 -0.39
C PHE A 186 0.35 -2.69 -0.22
N ILE A 187 0.13 -3.47 -1.29
CA ILE A 187 0.26 -4.93 -1.29
C ILE A 187 1.70 -5.35 -0.99
N GLN A 188 2.68 -4.71 -1.64
CA GLN A 188 4.11 -5.01 -1.45
C GLN A 188 4.62 -4.83 -0.01
N SER A 189 3.91 -4.04 0.81
CA SER A 189 4.32 -3.75 2.19
C SER A 189 3.65 -4.68 3.22
N ILE A 190 2.67 -5.50 2.80
CA ILE A 190 1.95 -6.44 3.67
C ILE A 190 2.91 -7.50 4.26
N PRO A 191 3.76 -8.19 3.48
CA PRO A 191 4.63 -9.23 4.04
C PRO A 191 5.59 -8.68 5.10
N LEU A 192 6.14 -7.48 4.88
CA LEU A 192 7.03 -6.81 5.83
C LEU A 192 6.30 -6.41 7.12
N ALA A 193 5.06 -5.93 7.01
CA ALA A 193 4.25 -5.59 8.17
C ALA A 193 3.83 -6.85 8.97
N LEU A 194 3.49 -7.95 8.30
CA LEU A 194 3.20 -9.23 8.95
C LEU A 194 4.43 -9.79 9.66
N ALA A 195 5.61 -9.74 9.03
CA ALA A 195 6.85 -10.18 9.66
C ALA A 195 7.15 -9.38 10.94
N ASN A 196 6.92 -8.06 10.93
CA ASN A 196 7.06 -7.24 12.14
C ASN A 196 6.06 -7.66 13.23
N ALA A 197 4.79 -7.92 12.88
CA ALA A 197 3.78 -8.34 13.84
C ALA A 197 4.11 -9.70 14.47
N ALA A 198 4.51 -10.67 13.64
CA ALA A 198 4.93 -11.99 14.10
C ALA A 198 6.12 -11.90 15.05
N TRP A 199 7.17 -11.17 14.64
CA TRP A 199 8.36 -10.94 15.48
C TRP A 199 8.04 -10.32 16.84
N LEU A 200 7.13 -9.33 16.91
CA LEU A 200 6.72 -8.70 18.17
C LEU A 200 5.99 -9.65 19.12
N LEU A 201 5.18 -10.55 18.56
CA LEU A 201 4.34 -11.47 19.33
C LEU A 201 5.11 -12.73 19.76
N GLU A 202 6.03 -13.22 18.92
CA GLU A 202 6.85 -14.42 19.21
C GLU A 202 7.96 -14.14 20.23
N GLU A 203 8.66 -13.02 20.12
CA GLU A 203 9.82 -12.70 20.98
C GLU A 203 9.42 -12.12 22.36
N GLY A 204 8.11 -12.03 22.65
CA GLY A 204 7.60 -11.53 23.94
C GLY A 204 7.93 -10.06 24.22
N HIS A 205 8.19 -9.26 23.18
CA HIS A 205 8.48 -7.83 23.31
C HIS A 205 7.30 -7.01 23.83
N VAL A 206 6.09 -7.53 23.68
CA VAL A 206 4.87 -6.95 24.25
C VAL A 206 4.52 -7.71 25.54
N PRO A 207 4.52 -7.06 26.71
CA PRO A 207 4.25 -7.72 27.99
C PRO A 207 2.83 -8.30 28.12
N ALA A 208 1.89 -7.82 27.32
CA ALA A 208 0.50 -8.30 27.32
C ALA A 208 0.41 -9.70 26.69
N HIS A 209 -0.29 -10.61 27.36
CA HIS A 209 -0.61 -11.93 26.82
C HIS A 209 -1.77 -11.80 25.81
N LEU A 210 -1.48 -11.95 24.52
CA LEU A 210 -2.40 -11.70 23.40
C LEU A 210 -2.58 -12.95 22.51
N PRO A 211 -3.13 -14.06 23.05
CA PRO A 211 -3.14 -15.36 22.39
C PRO A 211 -4.01 -15.41 21.12
N ALA A 212 -5.13 -14.69 21.09
CA ALA A 212 -6.01 -14.68 19.93
C ALA A 212 -5.42 -13.85 18.80
N LEU A 213 -4.77 -12.72 19.13
CA LEU A 213 -4.03 -11.94 18.15
C LEU A 213 -2.83 -12.72 17.60
N GLN A 214 -2.05 -13.37 18.47
CA GLN A 214 -0.94 -14.21 18.06
C GLN A 214 -1.40 -15.32 17.10
N GLN A 215 -2.44 -16.07 17.46
CA GLN A 215 -3.01 -17.10 16.60
C GLN A 215 -3.50 -16.55 15.26
N ALA A 216 -4.13 -15.37 15.24
CA ALA A 216 -4.57 -14.74 14.00
C ALA A 216 -3.39 -14.36 13.10
N VAL A 217 -2.33 -13.77 13.67
CA VAL A 217 -1.13 -13.40 12.91
C VAL A 217 -0.39 -14.63 12.39
N GLU A 218 -0.17 -15.66 13.22
CA GLU A 218 0.43 -16.93 12.82
C GLU A 218 -0.34 -17.56 11.67
N MET A 219 -1.68 -17.62 11.77
CA MET A 219 -2.53 -18.14 10.72
C MET A 219 -2.40 -17.35 9.41
N ILE A 220 -2.38 -16.02 9.48
CA ILE A 220 -2.15 -15.19 8.30
C ILE A 220 -0.79 -15.53 7.71
N VAL A 221 0.28 -15.61 8.51
CA VAL A 221 1.63 -15.89 8.02
C VAL A 221 1.74 -17.29 7.41
N GLU A 222 1.03 -18.29 7.92
CA GLU A 222 0.98 -19.64 7.33
C GLU A 222 0.20 -19.68 6.00
N GLN A 223 -0.84 -18.85 5.88
CA GLN A 223 -1.70 -18.79 4.69
C GLN A 223 -1.22 -17.75 3.67
N ALA A 224 -0.42 -16.76 4.07
CA ALA A 224 0.12 -15.70 3.23
C ALA A 224 1.00 -16.23 2.08
N PRO A 225 1.85 -17.28 2.23
CA PRO A 225 2.54 -17.91 1.11
C PRO A 225 1.62 -18.49 0.04
N LYS A 226 0.32 -18.69 0.35
CA LYS A 226 -0.71 -19.15 -0.59
C LYS A 226 -1.54 -17.98 -1.17
N MET A 227 -1.48 -16.80 -0.57
CA MET A 227 -2.18 -15.58 -1.03
C MET A 227 -1.26 -14.60 -1.77
N ASP A 228 0.04 -14.58 -1.41
CA ASP A 228 1.11 -13.70 -1.91
C ASP A 228 2.33 -14.55 -2.32
N GLN A 229 2.26 -15.26 -3.46
CA GLN A 229 3.48 -15.42 -4.25
C GLN A 229 3.61 -14.24 -5.21
N PRO A 230 4.35 -13.17 -4.87
CA PRO A 230 5.12 -12.50 -5.89
C PRO A 230 6.14 -13.54 -6.36
N LEU A 231 6.03 -13.97 -7.61
CA LEU A 231 7.07 -14.76 -8.27
C LEU A 231 8.41 -14.08 -8.01
N SER A 232 9.26 -14.81 -7.31
CA SER A 232 10.55 -14.38 -6.80
C SER A 232 11.39 -13.67 -7.87
N ASP A 233 12.05 -12.61 -7.43
CA ASP A 233 13.14 -11.97 -8.16
C ASP A 233 14.31 -12.95 -8.30
N GLY A 234 14.77 -13.15 -9.54
CA GLY A 234 16.09 -13.76 -9.82
C GLY A 234 16.14 -14.77 -10.97
N ALA A 235 15.01 -15.34 -11.38
CA ALA A 235 14.92 -16.13 -12.61
C ALA A 235 14.09 -15.35 -13.63
N GLU A 236 14.52 -15.26 -14.88
CA GLU A 236 13.66 -14.78 -15.97
C GLU A 236 12.35 -15.57 -15.92
N LYS A 237 11.25 -14.91 -15.52
CA LYS A 237 9.93 -15.56 -15.48
C LYS A 237 9.58 -15.99 -16.91
N PRO A 238 9.23 -17.26 -17.16
CA PRO A 238 9.09 -17.78 -18.52
C PRO A 238 7.87 -17.24 -19.26
N LEU A 239 6.88 -16.68 -18.55
CA LEU A 239 5.64 -16.20 -19.16
C LEU A 239 5.84 -14.86 -19.88
N VAL A 240 5.67 -14.88 -21.20
CA VAL A 240 5.59 -13.68 -22.04
C VAL A 240 4.11 -13.37 -22.33
N VAL A 241 3.65 -12.19 -21.95
CA VAL A 241 2.29 -11.74 -22.23
C VAL A 241 2.27 -10.80 -23.43
N THR A 242 1.66 -11.23 -24.53
CA THR A 242 1.47 -10.40 -25.72
C THR A 242 0.15 -9.64 -25.60
N VAL A 243 0.21 -8.31 -25.53
CA VAL A 243 -0.97 -7.44 -25.48
C VAL A 243 -1.10 -6.73 -26.82
N GLN A 244 -2.27 -6.82 -27.46
CA GLN A 244 -2.47 -6.28 -28.80
C GLN A 244 -3.71 -5.38 -28.88
N SER A 245 -3.63 -4.36 -29.73
CA SER A 245 -4.82 -3.61 -30.15
C SER A 245 -5.07 -3.75 -31.65
N PHE A 246 -6.33 -3.92 -32.05
CA PHE A 246 -6.69 -4.20 -33.45
C PHE A 246 -8.01 -3.57 -33.88
N SER A 247 -8.26 -3.65 -35.20
CA SER A 247 -9.47 -3.16 -35.85
C SER A 247 -10.37 -4.32 -36.27
N PHE A 248 -11.59 -4.41 -35.71
CA PHE A 248 -12.58 -5.40 -36.14
C PHE A 248 -12.93 -5.31 -37.63
N LYS A 249 -12.79 -4.13 -38.26
CA LYS A 249 -12.97 -3.98 -39.72
C LYS A 249 -11.92 -4.74 -40.54
N ARG A 250 -10.81 -5.13 -39.93
CA ARG A 250 -9.67 -5.80 -40.59
C ARG A 250 -9.55 -7.28 -40.23
N GLY A 251 -10.45 -7.77 -39.36
CA GLY A 251 -10.41 -9.14 -38.86
C GLY A 251 -9.80 -9.23 -37.45
N LEU A 252 -9.81 -10.44 -36.90
CA LEU A 252 -9.16 -10.76 -35.64
C LEU A 252 -7.65 -10.91 -35.85
N PRO A 253 -6.82 -10.65 -34.82
CA PRO A 253 -5.39 -10.96 -34.85
C PRO A 253 -5.13 -12.44 -35.17
N THR A 254 -4.02 -12.73 -35.84
CA THR A 254 -3.63 -14.11 -36.16
C THR A 254 -3.10 -14.81 -34.92
N ASP A 255 -3.55 -16.04 -34.70
CA ASP A 255 -3.03 -16.89 -33.63
C ASP A 255 -1.71 -17.55 -34.06
N GLU A 256 -0.59 -16.96 -33.65
CA GLU A 256 0.74 -17.48 -33.99
C GLU A 256 1.14 -18.72 -33.17
N LYS A 257 0.50 -18.94 -32.02
CA LYS A 257 0.88 -19.96 -31.03
C LYS A 257 -0.05 -21.19 -31.04
N GLY A 258 -1.16 -21.14 -31.76
CA GLY A 258 -2.07 -22.28 -31.95
C GLY A 258 -2.98 -22.58 -30.75
N HIS A 259 -3.21 -21.59 -29.89
CA HIS A 259 -4.05 -21.71 -28.68
C HIS A 259 -5.37 -20.93 -28.75
N GLY A 260 -5.81 -20.56 -29.95
CA GLY A 260 -7.06 -19.84 -30.19
C GLY A 260 -6.97 -18.32 -30.04
N GLY A 261 -5.76 -17.75 -30.00
CA GLY A 261 -5.54 -16.29 -29.98
C GLY A 261 -5.72 -15.59 -28.63
N GLY A 262 -6.00 -16.34 -27.55
CA GLY A 262 -6.12 -15.80 -26.19
C GLY A 262 -7.37 -14.94 -25.97
N PHE A 263 -7.29 -13.99 -25.04
CA PHE A 263 -8.43 -13.13 -24.73
C PHE A 263 -8.72 -12.13 -25.86
N ILE A 264 -10.00 -11.89 -26.16
CA ILE A 264 -10.43 -10.83 -27.08
C ILE A 264 -11.52 -10.00 -26.39
N PHE A 265 -11.18 -8.75 -26.09
CA PHE A 265 -12.08 -7.79 -25.46
C PHE A 265 -12.60 -6.77 -26.48
N ASP A 266 -13.92 -6.68 -26.64
CA ASP A 266 -14.57 -5.76 -27.57
C ASP A 266 -14.83 -4.39 -26.93
N CYS A 267 -14.06 -3.39 -27.34
CA CYS A 267 -14.19 -2.01 -26.86
C CYS A 267 -15.23 -1.18 -27.64
N ARG A 268 -15.99 -1.75 -28.59
CA ARG A 268 -16.89 -0.98 -29.48
C ARG A 268 -18.10 -0.37 -28.75
N SER A 269 -18.51 -0.96 -27.62
CA SER A 269 -19.61 -0.46 -26.79
C SER A 269 -19.25 0.83 -26.04
N LEU A 270 -17.96 1.08 -25.81
CA LEU A 270 -17.48 2.25 -25.07
C LEU A 270 -17.65 3.53 -25.89
N HIS A 271 -17.85 4.66 -25.19
CA HIS A 271 -18.04 5.98 -25.82
C HIS A 271 -16.90 6.27 -26.80
N ASN A 272 -17.25 6.54 -28.06
CA ASN A 272 -16.31 6.62 -29.17
C ASN A 272 -15.77 8.04 -29.38
N PRO A 273 -14.49 8.34 -29.09
CA PRO A 273 -13.90 9.66 -29.32
C PRO A 273 -13.93 10.05 -30.80
N GLY A 274 -13.79 9.09 -31.71
CA GLY A 274 -13.75 9.32 -33.16
C GLY A 274 -15.06 9.83 -33.78
N ARG A 275 -16.12 10.07 -32.99
CA ARG A 275 -17.33 10.78 -33.43
C ARG A 275 -17.18 12.30 -33.38
N TYR A 276 -16.16 12.82 -32.70
CA TYR A 276 -15.93 14.24 -32.55
C TYR A 276 -14.70 14.66 -33.36
N GLU A 277 -14.82 15.74 -34.12
CA GLU A 277 -13.73 16.22 -34.98
C GLU A 277 -12.40 16.47 -34.27
N PRO A 278 -12.36 17.02 -33.03
CA PRO A 278 -11.09 17.23 -32.31
C PRO A 278 -10.28 15.96 -32.09
N TYR A 279 -10.93 14.80 -31.91
CA TYR A 279 -10.25 13.54 -31.59
C TYR A 279 -10.02 12.65 -32.81
N LYS A 280 -10.64 12.95 -33.96
CA LYS A 280 -10.74 12.02 -35.10
C LYS A 280 -9.39 11.61 -35.71
N LYS A 281 -8.39 12.50 -35.63
CA LYS A 281 -7.01 12.27 -36.10
C LYS A 281 -6.05 11.84 -35.00
N LEU A 282 -6.49 11.88 -33.74
CA LEU A 282 -5.70 11.48 -32.59
C LEU A 282 -5.81 9.97 -32.36
N THR A 283 -5.06 9.45 -31.42
CA THR A 283 -4.90 8.04 -31.09
C THR A 283 -5.23 7.81 -29.62
N GLY A 284 -5.33 6.55 -29.20
CA GLY A 284 -5.50 6.21 -27.78
C GLY A 284 -4.35 6.66 -26.88
N ARG A 285 -3.21 7.05 -27.46
CA ARG A 285 -2.02 7.51 -26.74
C ARG A 285 -1.97 9.03 -26.55
N ASP A 286 -2.74 9.79 -27.31
CA ASP A 286 -2.76 11.25 -27.19
C ASP A 286 -3.48 11.70 -25.90
N PRO A 287 -2.93 12.65 -25.13
CA PRO A 287 -3.47 13.08 -23.83
C PRO A 287 -4.96 13.43 -23.86
N GLU A 288 -5.42 14.10 -24.92
CA GLU A 288 -6.79 14.53 -25.09
C GLU A 288 -7.77 13.34 -25.24
N VAL A 289 -7.34 12.28 -25.94
CA VAL A 289 -8.12 11.06 -26.09
C VAL A 289 -8.09 10.25 -24.79
N GLN A 290 -6.95 10.19 -24.11
CA GLN A 290 -6.85 9.53 -22.81
C GLN A 290 -7.78 10.19 -21.78
N ALA A 291 -7.80 11.53 -21.71
CA ALA A 291 -8.68 12.28 -20.82
C ALA A 291 -10.15 12.02 -21.17
N PHE A 292 -10.51 12.05 -22.46
CA PHE A 292 -11.85 11.71 -22.92
C PHE A 292 -12.27 10.30 -22.45
N LEU A 293 -11.40 9.30 -22.63
CA LEU A 293 -11.71 7.92 -22.26
C LEU A 293 -11.83 7.74 -20.75
N ARG A 294 -11.00 8.41 -19.96
CA ARG A 294 -11.05 8.35 -18.49
C ARG A 294 -12.29 9.04 -17.91
N GLU A 295 -12.62 10.22 -18.41
CA GLU A 295 -13.63 11.09 -17.78
C GLU A 295 -15.02 10.98 -18.41
N ARG A 296 -15.09 10.67 -19.70
CA ARG A 296 -16.32 10.76 -20.49
C ARG A 296 -16.78 9.41 -21.06
N SER A 297 -16.15 8.32 -20.65
CA SER A 297 -16.51 6.96 -21.06
C SER A 297 -16.51 6.00 -19.87
N GLN A 298 -16.99 4.77 -20.10
CA GLN A 298 -16.96 3.68 -19.11
C GLN A 298 -15.65 2.87 -19.18
N MET A 299 -14.59 3.42 -19.79
CA MET A 299 -13.31 2.74 -19.96
C MET A 299 -12.67 2.30 -18.64
N PRO A 300 -12.62 3.11 -17.55
CA PRO A 300 -12.04 2.66 -16.29
C PRO A 300 -12.73 1.42 -15.73
N LYS A 301 -14.07 1.45 -15.62
CA LYS A 301 -14.87 0.30 -15.15
C LYS A 301 -14.72 -0.93 -16.03
N PHE A 302 -14.62 -0.74 -17.35
CA PHE A 302 -14.36 -1.84 -18.27
C PHE A 302 -12.98 -2.47 -18.02
N LEU A 303 -11.94 -1.65 -17.84
CA LEU A 303 -10.60 -2.11 -17.56
C LEU A 303 -10.51 -2.83 -16.21
N ASP A 304 -11.20 -2.36 -15.17
CA ASP A 304 -11.23 -3.05 -13.86
C ASP A 304 -11.71 -4.51 -13.99
N HIS A 305 -12.73 -4.75 -14.82
CA HIS A 305 -13.21 -6.11 -15.11
C HIS A 305 -12.22 -6.93 -15.95
N VAL A 306 -11.55 -6.29 -16.92
CA VAL A 306 -10.52 -6.95 -17.72
C VAL A 306 -9.32 -7.35 -16.85
N TYR A 307 -8.87 -6.46 -15.96
CA TYR A 307 -7.78 -6.75 -15.02
C TYR A 307 -8.14 -7.94 -14.16
N GLY A 308 -9.33 -7.98 -13.55
CA GLY A 308 -9.75 -9.13 -12.74
C GLY A 308 -9.69 -10.47 -13.48
N LEU A 309 -10.09 -10.51 -14.77
CA LEU A 309 -10.04 -11.73 -15.57
C LEU A 309 -8.62 -12.11 -15.99
N VAL A 310 -7.83 -11.13 -16.44
CA VAL A 310 -6.48 -11.38 -16.95
C VAL A 310 -5.51 -11.69 -15.81
N ASP A 311 -5.63 -11.01 -14.67
CA ASP A 311 -4.81 -11.22 -13.48
C ASP A 311 -4.93 -12.67 -12.99
N GLU A 312 -6.15 -13.20 -12.95
CA GLU A 312 -6.39 -14.59 -12.55
C GLU A 312 -5.77 -15.59 -13.52
N ALA A 313 -5.88 -15.33 -14.82
CA ALA A 313 -5.23 -16.14 -15.84
C ALA A 313 -3.70 -16.09 -15.71
N VAL A 314 -3.12 -14.90 -15.51
CA VAL A 314 -1.67 -14.71 -15.36
C VAL A 314 -1.15 -15.47 -14.15
N ARG A 315 -1.83 -15.40 -12.98
CA ARG A 315 -1.47 -16.19 -11.79
C ARG A 315 -1.47 -17.69 -12.10
N ASN A 316 -2.56 -18.21 -12.67
CA ASN A 316 -2.67 -19.63 -13.00
C ASN A 316 -1.61 -20.10 -14.01
N TYR A 317 -1.30 -19.25 -15.00
CA TYR A 317 -0.32 -19.56 -16.03
C TYR A 317 1.09 -19.65 -15.45
N LEU A 318 1.43 -18.74 -14.53
CA LEU A 318 2.71 -18.76 -13.83
C LEU A 318 2.85 -19.98 -12.94
N GLU A 319 1.83 -20.31 -12.15
CA GLU A 319 1.81 -21.51 -11.29
C GLU A 319 2.02 -22.80 -12.11
N ARG A 320 1.43 -22.85 -13.31
CA ARG A 320 1.51 -24.01 -14.20
C ARG A 320 2.66 -23.96 -15.20
N ASN A 321 3.56 -22.98 -15.09
CA ASN A 321 4.72 -22.79 -15.96
C ASN A 321 4.38 -22.66 -17.46
N PHE A 322 3.31 -21.95 -17.80
CA PHE A 322 3.02 -21.60 -19.20
C PHE A 322 4.00 -20.56 -19.73
N GLU A 323 4.33 -20.65 -21.02
CA GLU A 323 5.32 -19.77 -21.67
C GLU A 323 4.69 -18.52 -22.30
N SER A 324 3.41 -18.55 -22.66
CA SER A 324 2.79 -17.40 -23.33
C SER A 324 1.30 -17.23 -23.04
N LEU A 325 0.88 -15.96 -23.00
CA LEU A 325 -0.53 -15.54 -22.95
C LEU A 325 -0.74 -14.41 -23.95
N THR A 326 -1.85 -14.40 -24.68
CA THR A 326 -2.21 -13.30 -25.58
C THR A 326 -3.50 -12.63 -25.11
N VAL A 327 -3.51 -11.29 -25.12
CA VAL A 327 -4.67 -10.47 -24.78
C VAL A 327 -4.88 -9.41 -25.84
N ASN A 328 -6.07 -9.37 -26.44
CA ASN A 328 -6.39 -8.50 -27.56
C ASN A 328 -7.52 -7.55 -27.22
N PHE A 329 -7.37 -6.29 -27.63
CA PHE A 329 -8.42 -5.28 -27.56
C PHE A 329 -8.85 -4.86 -28.96
N GLY A 330 -10.13 -5.00 -29.26
CA GLY A 330 -10.69 -4.67 -30.56
C GLY A 330 -11.55 -3.42 -30.49
N CYS A 331 -11.35 -2.48 -31.41
CA CYS A 331 -12.36 -1.45 -31.68
C CYS A 331 -12.65 -1.35 -33.19
N THR A 332 -13.56 -0.47 -33.60
CA THR A 332 -13.98 -0.40 -35.01
C THR A 332 -12.83 -0.08 -35.97
N GLY A 333 -11.89 0.77 -35.57
CA GLY A 333 -10.79 1.24 -36.42
C GLY A 333 -9.40 1.03 -35.85
N GLY A 334 -9.28 0.36 -34.70
CA GLY A 334 -7.99 0.08 -34.04
C GLY A 334 -7.18 1.30 -33.63
N GLN A 335 -7.82 2.45 -33.40
CA GLN A 335 -7.11 3.73 -33.25
C GLN A 335 -7.19 4.38 -31.87
N HIS A 336 -8.34 4.33 -31.19
CA HIS A 336 -8.58 5.07 -29.95
C HIS A 336 -8.74 4.14 -28.75
N ARG A 337 -9.95 3.57 -28.60
CA ARG A 337 -10.37 2.79 -27.43
C ARG A 337 -9.50 1.55 -27.19
N SER A 338 -9.25 0.78 -28.25
CA SER A 338 -8.44 -0.44 -28.16
C SER A 338 -6.97 -0.16 -27.88
N VAL A 339 -6.43 0.93 -28.44
CA VAL A 339 -5.03 1.34 -28.22
C VAL A 339 -4.84 1.70 -26.76
N PHE A 340 -5.70 2.60 -26.24
CA PHE A 340 -5.69 2.99 -24.84
C PHE A 340 -5.84 1.78 -23.90
N ALA A 341 -6.79 0.88 -24.17
CA ALA A 341 -7.00 -0.29 -23.33
C ALA A 341 -5.78 -1.24 -23.30
N ALA A 342 -5.12 -1.42 -24.46
CA ALA A 342 -3.92 -2.24 -24.56
C ALA A 342 -2.74 -1.62 -23.79
N ASP A 343 -2.51 -0.31 -23.89
CA ASP A 343 -1.48 0.40 -23.11
C ASP A 343 -1.72 0.24 -21.61
N GLN A 344 -2.96 0.46 -21.17
CA GLN A 344 -3.34 0.40 -19.76
C GLN A 344 -3.14 -1.01 -19.17
N LEU A 345 -3.52 -2.07 -19.91
CA LEU A 345 -3.27 -3.45 -19.47
C LEU A 345 -1.78 -3.77 -19.45
N ALA A 346 -1.02 -3.35 -20.47
CA ALA A 346 0.41 -3.60 -20.51
C ALA A 346 1.13 -2.99 -19.30
N GLN A 347 0.80 -1.74 -18.96
CA GLN A 347 1.31 -1.09 -17.77
C GLN A 347 0.91 -1.83 -16.50
N HIS A 348 -0.38 -2.17 -16.34
CA HIS A 348 -0.90 -2.92 -15.19
C HIS A 348 -0.16 -4.25 -14.97
N LEU A 349 0.08 -5.01 -16.04
CA LEU A 349 0.74 -6.31 -15.95
C LEU A 349 2.23 -6.21 -15.58
N GLN A 350 2.92 -5.20 -16.10
CA GLN A 350 4.31 -4.92 -15.73
C GLN A 350 4.41 -4.52 -14.25
N GLU A 351 3.51 -3.63 -13.79
CA GLU A 351 3.50 -3.15 -12.40
C GLU A 351 3.06 -4.22 -11.39
N THR A 352 2.12 -5.08 -11.76
CA THR A 352 1.50 -6.06 -10.84
C THR A 352 2.26 -7.38 -10.77
N PHE A 353 2.72 -7.91 -11.90
CA PHE A 353 3.32 -9.26 -11.96
C PHE A 353 4.82 -9.27 -12.32
N ASN A 354 5.36 -8.14 -12.79
CA ASN A 354 6.72 -8.06 -13.32
C ASN A 354 6.99 -9.14 -14.40
N VAL A 355 6.00 -9.38 -15.28
CA VAL A 355 6.11 -10.29 -16.42
C VAL A 355 6.62 -9.56 -17.66
N LYS A 356 7.23 -10.28 -18.59
CA LYS A 356 7.64 -9.70 -19.87
C LYS A 356 6.40 -9.44 -20.72
N VAL A 357 6.12 -8.17 -21.01
CA VAL A 357 5.00 -7.77 -21.86
C VAL A 357 5.48 -7.35 -23.25
N GLN A 358 4.86 -7.93 -24.28
CA GLN A 358 5.04 -7.54 -25.68
C GLN A 358 3.80 -6.79 -26.14
N LEU A 359 3.90 -5.46 -26.24
CA LEU A 359 2.78 -4.60 -26.62
C LEU A 359 2.81 -4.30 -28.12
N HIS A 360 1.72 -4.61 -28.81
CA HIS A 360 1.55 -4.37 -30.25
C HIS A 360 0.29 -3.57 -30.57
N HIS A 361 0.41 -2.66 -31.52
CA HIS A 361 -0.72 -1.91 -32.04
C HIS A 361 -0.82 -2.14 -33.55
N ILE A 362 -1.62 -3.12 -33.97
CA ILE A 362 -1.61 -3.65 -35.34
C ILE A 362 -1.88 -2.55 -36.38
N GLU A 363 -2.85 -1.67 -36.11
CA GLU A 363 -3.17 -0.57 -37.04
C GLU A 363 -2.15 0.57 -37.01
N GLN A 364 -1.52 0.81 -35.86
CA GLN A 364 -0.42 1.77 -35.71
C GLN A 364 0.79 1.32 -36.53
N GLU A 365 1.25 0.09 -36.29
CA GLU A 365 2.42 -0.52 -36.91
C GLU A 365 2.24 -0.60 -38.42
N ARG A 366 1.06 -1.03 -38.90
CA ARG A 366 0.75 -1.08 -40.33
C ARG A 366 0.78 0.29 -40.99
N LYS A 367 0.34 1.35 -40.30
CA LYS A 367 0.33 2.71 -40.83
C LYS A 367 1.68 3.43 -40.66
N GLY A 368 2.60 2.86 -39.88
CA GLY A 368 3.83 3.52 -39.49
C GLY A 368 3.58 4.86 -38.79
N TRP A 369 2.48 4.99 -38.03
CA TRP A 369 2.23 6.24 -37.32
C TRP A 369 3.27 6.39 -36.19
N VAL A 370 3.64 7.62 -35.86
CA VAL A 370 4.51 7.95 -34.72
C VAL A 370 3.69 8.81 -33.79
N ASN A 371 3.69 8.48 -32.50
CA ASN A 371 2.99 9.25 -31.47
C ASN A 371 3.89 10.34 -30.93
#